data_AF-A0A3A4Q4Z8-F1
#
_entry.id   AF-A0A3A4Q4Z8-F1
#
_cell.length_a   1.000
_cell.length_b   1.000
_cell.length_c   1.000
_cell.angle_alpha   90.00
_cell.angle_beta   90.00
_cell.angle_gamma   90.00
#
_symmetry.space_group_name_H-M   'P 1'
#
loop_
_entity.id
_entity.type
_entity.pdbx_description
1 polymer ?
#
loop_
_entity_poly.entity_id
_entity_poly.type
_entity_poly.pdbx_seq_one_letter_code
_entity_poly.pdbx_strand_id
1 'polypeptide(L)'
;MVALVEEPGAVDVDEVASLAARAWLQSPYYRTPGAPASDYVAAGFQAFCPPHPPCPPGPQAREILVAFARRRGGVFAPLGEEGRDGFDRWLRVAWRSPGHFARAVLVERMAEAGEREALALVAFVEDAEVWPDGNTVALAEQRRSLIERLTPLRYFADPGGWDEACAEALEWRGAYQTAYFAHFRRVARQATDTLSDLLPAITASDLLRTLNREGRNGQPVGQDALERLRRAVAEIGEIPAAPDPGRARTGGVTLGRVPSAFADARLAAAAVLAAVEVQRRRAAV
;
A
#
# COMPACT_ATOMS: atom_id res chain seq x y z
N MET A 1 68.07 -22.57 24.51
CA MET A 1 66.59 -22.64 24.50
C MET A 1 66.06 -21.38 25.17
N VAL A 2 65.81 -20.32 24.40
CA VAL A 2 64.92 -19.20 24.75
C VAL A 2 64.27 -18.79 23.44
N ALA A 3 62.98 -19.10 23.30
CA ALA A 3 62.20 -18.68 22.15
C ALA A 3 61.94 -17.17 22.28
N LEU A 4 62.26 -16.45 21.21
CA LEU A 4 61.89 -15.05 21.00
C LEU A 4 60.37 -14.97 20.96
N VAL A 5 59.77 -14.28 21.92
CA VAL A 5 58.39 -13.83 21.85
C VAL A 5 58.42 -12.51 21.09
N GLU A 6 57.98 -12.53 19.83
CA GLU A 6 57.75 -11.32 19.05
C GLU A 6 56.61 -10.52 19.72
N GLU A 7 56.88 -9.25 20.02
CA GLU A 7 55.85 -8.31 20.45
C GLU A 7 54.85 -8.08 19.30
N PRO A 8 53.54 -8.02 19.57
CA PRO A 8 52.56 -7.74 18.53
C PRO A 8 52.77 -6.30 18.03
N GLY A 9 53.19 -6.17 16.77
CA GLY A 9 53.41 -4.89 16.12
C GLY A 9 52.20 -3.96 16.22
N ALA A 10 52.48 -2.66 16.41
CA ALA A 10 51.47 -1.62 16.50
C ALA A 10 50.54 -1.69 15.27
N VAL A 11 49.27 -1.98 15.52
CA VAL A 11 48.26 -2.05 14.48
C VAL A 11 48.09 -0.65 13.88
N ASP A 12 48.38 -0.51 12.59
CA ASP A 12 48.19 0.72 11.86
C ASP A 12 46.69 1.05 11.79
N VAL A 13 46.30 2.07 12.56
CA VAL A 13 44.91 2.50 12.73
C VAL A 13 44.30 2.95 11.40
N ASP A 14 45.10 3.49 10.48
CA ASP A 14 44.66 3.94 9.16
C ASP A 14 44.39 2.74 8.24
N GLU A 15 45.21 1.69 8.35
CA GLU A 15 44.99 0.44 7.63
C GLU A 15 43.71 -0.28 8.10
N VAL A 16 43.48 -0.31 9.43
CA VAL A 16 42.25 -0.85 10.02
C VAL A 16 41.03 -0.03 9.60
N ALA A 17 41.10 1.30 9.60
CA ALA A 17 40.00 2.16 9.17
C ALA A 17 39.66 1.95 7.68
N SER A 18 40.68 1.80 6.84
CA SER A 18 40.53 1.51 5.40
C SER A 18 39.93 0.13 5.14
N LEU A 19 40.33 -0.89 5.90
CA LEU A 19 39.76 -2.24 5.82
C LEU A 19 38.32 -2.27 6.33
N ALA A 20 38.02 -1.58 7.43
CA ALA A 20 36.67 -1.45 7.97
C ALA A 20 35.74 -0.71 7.01
N ALA A 21 36.20 0.37 6.36
CA ALA A 21 35.42 1.09 5.36
C ALA A 21 35.08 0.21 4.14
N ARG A 22 36.04 -0.58 3.65
CA ARG A 22 35.82 -1.53 2.54
C ARG A 22 34.91 -2.68 2.94
N ALA A 23 35.10 -3.26 4.12
CA ALA A 23 34.26 -4.34 4.64
C ALA A 23 32.83 -3.86 4.92
N TRP A 24 32.67 -2.62 5.39
CA TRP A 24 31.36 -2.01 5.62
C TRP A 24 30.55 -1.91 4.33
N LEU A 25 31.15 -1.47 3.21
CA LEU A 25 30.48 -1.40 1.91
C LEU A 25 30.01 -2.78 1.40
N GLN A 26 30.65 -3.87 1.83
CA GLN A 26 30.30 -5.24 1.46
C GLN A 26 29.43 -5.96 2.50
N SER A 27 29.08 -5.28 3.59
CA SER A 27 28.22 -5.83 4.63
C SER A 27 26.79 -6.02 4.10
N PRO A 28 26.11 -7.14 4.42
CA PRO A 28 24.68 -7.28 4.15
C PRO A 28 23.83 -6.25 4.91
N TYR A 29 24.41 -5.55 5.89
CA TYR A 29 23.80 -4.45 6.63
C TYR A 29 24.12 -3.07 6.04
N TYR A 30 25.00 -3.00 5.02
CA TYR A 30 25.24 -1.76 4.29
C TYR A 30 23.97 -1.33 3.56
N ARG A 31 23.56 -0.09 3.80
CA ARG A 31 22.57 0.58 2.99
C ARG A 31 23.27 1.73 2.29
N THR A 32 23.06 1.85 0.97
CA THR A 32 23.49 3.03 0.23
C THR A 32 23.02 4.28 0.99
N PRO A 33 23.92 5.24 1.29
CA PRO A 33 23.51 6.47 1.94
C PRO A 33 22.35 7.08 1.17
N GLY A 34 21.28 7.43 1.89
CA GLY A 34 20.18 8.18 1.30
C GLY A 34 20.69 9.54 0.78
N ALA A 35 19.87 10.21 -0.05
CA ALA A 35 20.24 11.50 -0.60
C ALA A 35 20.69 12.49 0.50
N PRO A 36 21.76 13.27 0.27
CA PRO A 36 22.19 14.30 1.21
C PRO A 36 21.11 15.37 1.39
N ALA A 37 21.11 16.04 2.54
CA ALA A 37 20.10 17.08 2.85
C ALA A 37 20.11 18.25 1.84
N SER A 38 21.26 18.51 1.20
CA SER A 38 21.37 19.48 0.10
C SER A 38 20.42 19.18 -1.06
N ASP A 39 20.19 17.90 -1.37
CA ASP A 39 19.35 17.50 -2.50
C ASP A 39 17.87 17.72 -2.17
N TYR A 40 17.48 17.49 -0.92
CA TYR A 40 16.15 17.84 -0.42
C TYR A 40 15.93 19.35 -0.44
N VAL A 41 16.91 20.15 0.00
CA VAL A 41 16.83 21.62 -0.06
C VAL A 41 16.70 22.09 -1.50
N ALA A 42 17.51 21.55 -2.41
CA ALA A 42 17.43 21.89 -3.83
C ALA A 42 16.06 21.53 -4.43
N ALA A 43 15.57 20.31 -4.22
CA ALA A 43 14.30 19.85 -4.76
C ALA A 43 13.10 20.63 -4.18
N GLY A 44 13.09 20.87 -2.86
CA GLY A 44 12.05 21.66 -2.20
C GLY A 44 12.06 23.12 -2.63
N PHE A 45 13.24 23.71 -2.84
CA PHE A 45 13.35 25.08 -3.34
C PHE A 45 12.88 25.19 -4.80
N GLN A 46 13.27 24.24 -5.65
CA GLN A 46 12.81 24.16 -7.05
C GLN A 46 11.29 24.06 -7.14
N ALA A 47 10.63 23.44 -6.17
CA ALA A 47 9.17 23.42 -6.07
C ALA A 47 8.52 24.80 -5.88
N PHE A 48 9.26 25.88 -5.59
CA PHE A 48 8.74 27.26 -5.60
C PHE A 48 8.93 27.96 -6.94
N CYS A 49 9.79 27.44 -7.79
CA CYS A 49 10.18 28.09 -9.02
C CYS A 49 9.24 27.74 -10.17
N PRO A 50 9.17 28.60 -11.19
CA PRO A 50 8.46 28.27 -12.43
C PRO A 50 9.03 26.99 -13.04
N PRO A 51 8.19 26.23 -13.76
CA PRO A 51 8.46 24.88 -14.21
C PRO A 51 9.73 24.78 -15.07
N HIS A 52 10.04 25.78 -15.91
CA HIS A 52 11.29 25.80 -16.67
C HIS A 52 11.78 27.20 -17.06
N PRO A 53 13.12 27.42 -17.04
CA PRO A 53 14.14 26.52 -16.47
C PRO A 53 14.07 26.49 -14.93
N PRO A 54 14.42 25.37 -14.26
CA PRO A 54 14.47 25.32 -12.81
C PRO A 54 15.49 26.34 -12.31
N CYS A 55 15.09 27.15 -11.34
CA CYS A 55 15.99 28.11 -10.72
C CYS A 55 17.10 27.34 -9.96
N PRO A 56 18.38 27.77 -10.06
CA PRO A 56 19.43 27.19 -9.24
C PRO A 56 19.17 27.53 -7.76
N PRO A 57 19.38 26.59 -6.82
CA PRO A 57 19.24 26.89 -5.40
C PRO A 57 20.27 27.94 -4.98
N GLY A 58 19.79 29.12 -4.60
CA GLY A 58 20.63 30.19 -4.05
C GLY A 58 21.00 29.94 -2.58
N PRO A 59 21.91 30.74 -2.00
CA PRO A 59 22.31 30.62 -0.59
C PRO A 59 21.13 30.74 0.39
N GLN A 60 20.03 31.39 -0.02
CA GLN A 60 18.81 31.58 0.78
C GLN A 60 17.77 30.44 0.63
N ALA A 61 18.02 29.42 -0.20
CA ALA A 61 17.05 28.35 -0.48
C ALA A 61 16.53 27.68 0.81
N ARG A 62 17.43 27.47 1.77
CA ARG A 62 17.07 26.91 3.09
C ARG A 62 16.18 27.85 3.89
N GLU A 63 16.51 29.13 3.95
CA GLU A 63 15.73 30.13 4.70
C GLU A 63 14.31 30.25 4.18
N ILE A 64 14.14 30.16 2.85
CA ILE A 64 12.83 30.14 2.19
C ILE A 64 12.03 28.91 2.62
N LEU A 65 12.65 27.73 2.67
CA LEU A 65 12.00 26.50 3.14
C LEU A 65 11.64 26.56 4.63
N VAL A 66 12.50 27.13 5.47
CA VAL A 66 12.23 27.35 6.90
C VAL A 66 11.05 28.31 7.09
N ALA A 67 11.02 29.42 6.36
CA ALA A 67 9.92 30.38 6.41
C ALA A 67 8.59 29.77 5.92
N PHE A 68 8.64 28.95 4.88
CA PHE A 68 7.50 28.16 4.45
C PHE A 68 7.02 27.19 5.54
N ALA A 69 7.93 26.40 6.11
CA ALA A 69 7.63 25.41 7.14
C ALA A 69 6.96 26.02 8.38
N ARG A 70 7.47 27.16 8.87
CA ARG A 70 6.90 27.89 10.01
C ARG A 70 5.45 28.33 9.79
N ARG A 71 5.09 28.70 8.56
CA ARG A 71 3.73 29.12 8.22
C ARG A 71 2.75 27.95 8.13
N ARG A 72 3.23 26.74 7.77
CA ARG A 72 2.37 25.56 7.54
C ARG A 72 2.16 24.71 8.78
N GLY A 73 3.19 24.50 9.59
CA GLY A 73 3.12 23.57 10.71
C GLY A 73 3.00 22.10 10.26
N GLY A 74 2.41 21.24 11.10
CA GLY A 74 2.24 19.81 10.80
C GLY A 74 3.57 19.07 10.60
N VAL A 75 3.67 18.24 9.56
CA VAL A 75 4.90 17.50 9.21
C VAL A 75 6.07 18.42 8.85
N PHE A 76 5.78 19.68 8.47
CA PHE A 76 6.82 20.68 8.21
C PHE A 76 7.26 21.42 9.49
N ALA A 77 6.51 21.39 10.59
CA ALA A 77 6.81 22.18 11.79
C ALA A 77 8.27 22.02 12.29
N PRO A 78 8.84 20.80 12.36
CA PRO A 78 10.21 20.62 12.83
C PRO A 78 11.26 21.30 11.95
N LEU A 79 10.99 21.48 10.65
CA LEU A 79 11.88 22.25 9.75
C LEU A 79 11.91 23.74 10.09
N GLY A 80 10.85 24.28 10.71
CA GLY A 80 10.76 25.68 11.10
C GLY A 80 11.40 25.99 12.45
N GLU A 81 11.47 25.00 13.33
CA GLU A 81 11.76 25.17 14.76
C GLU A 81 13.17 24.70 15.14
N GLU A 82 13.73 23.72 14.42
CA GLU A 82 15.03 23.16 14.73
C GLU A 82 16.20 23.97 14.11
N GLY A 83 17.37 23.90 14.75
CA GLY A 83 18.62 24.39 14.18
C GLY A 83 19.06 23.62 12.93
N ARG A 84 20.15 24.04 12.28
CA ARG A 84 20.62 23.50 10.99
C ARG A 84 20.69 21.96 10.93
N ASP A 85 21.24 21.35 11.98
CA ASP A 85 21.44 19.90 12.04
C ASP A 85 20.12 19.12 12.23
N GLY A 86 19.17 19.72 12.94
CA GLY A 86 17.84 19.17 13.13
C GLY A 86 17.03 19.19 11.84
N PHE A 87 17.05 20.33 11.13
CA PHE A 87 16.47 20.47 9.79
C PHE A 87 16.95 19.38 8.82
N ASP A 88 18.28 19.19 8.71
CA ASP A 88 18.88 18.22 7.79
C ASP A 88 18.58 16.77 8.19
N ARG A 89 18.44 16.49 9.48
CA ARG A 89 18.01 15.19 9.99
C ARG A 89 16.53 14.95 9.66
N TRP A 90 15.66 15.91 9.95
CA TRP A 90 14.22 15.77 9.76
C TRP A 90 13.85 15.55 8.29
N LEU A 91 14.51 16.24 7.35
CA LEU A 91 14.30 16.02 5.91
C LEU A 91 14.44 14.55 5.49
N ARG A 92 15.40 13.84 6.09
CA ARG A 92 15.67 12.42 5.77
C ARG A 92 14.79 11.44 6.55
N VAL A 93 14.20 11.88 7.66
CA VAL A 93 13.31 11.07 8.51
C VAL A 93 11.89 11.14 7.99
N ALA A 94 11.39 12.34 7.70
CA ALA A 94 10.01 12.57 7.31
C ALA A 94 9.72 12.24 5.84
N TRP A 95 10.72 12.32 4.95
CA TRP A 95 10.53 12.03 3.52
C TRP A 95 11.51 10.99 3.01
N ARG A 96 10.97 10.06 2.21
CA ARG A 96 11.72 8.94 1.64
C ARG A 96 12.73 9.37 0.56
N SER A 97 12.47 10.49 -0.13
CA SER A 97 13.36 11.03 -1.17
C SER A 97 13.16 12.54 -1.37
N PRO A 98 14.13 13.25 -2.00
CA PRO A 98 13.98 14.65 -2.35
C PRO A 98 12.73 14.93 -3.20
N GLY A 99 12.38 14.03 -4.11
CA GLY A 99 11.16 14.13 -4.93
C GLY A 99 9.87 14.05 -4.11
N HIS A 100 9.82 13.20 -3.07
CA HIS A 100 8.66 13.16 -2.16
C HIS A 100 8.52 14.46 -1.36
N PHE A 101 9.64 15.03 -0.92
CA PHE A 101 9.62 16.33 -0.23
C PHE A 101 9.15 17.46 -1.17
N ALA A 102 9.67 17.53 -2.40
CA ALA A 102 9.24 18.50 -3.40
C ALA A 102 7.74 18.37 -3.73
N ARG A 103 7.24 17.13 -3.90
CA ARG A 103 5.80 16.88 -4.07
C ARG A 103 4.99 17.41 -2.90
N ALA A 104 5.44 17.18 -1.66
CA ALA A 104 4.75 17.67 -0.47
C ALA A 104 4.68 19.20 -0.42
N VAL A 105 5.77 19.89 -0.81
CA VAL A 105 5.78 21.36 -0.94
C VAL A 105 4.79 21.82 -2.02
N LEU A 106 4.77 21.17 -3.19
CA LEU A 106 3.84 21.52 -4.27
C LEU A 106 2.37 21.32 -3.89
N VAL A 107 2.04 20.24 -3.17
CA VAL A 107 0.68 19.98 -2.64
C VAL A 107 0.23 21.13 -1.74
N GLU A 108 1.07 21.54 -0.79
CA GLU A 108 0.78 22.65 0.11
C GLU A 108 0.61 23.97 -0.64
N ARG A 109 1.41 24.22 -1.67
CA ARG A 109 1.26 25.41 -2.54
C ARG A 109 -0.05 25.39 -3.31
N MET A 110 -0.45 24.24 -3.85
CA MET A 110 -1.76 24.05 -4.49
C MET A 110 -2.90 24.35 -3.51
N ALA A 111 -2.79 23.83 -2.28
CA ALA A 111 -3.78 24.10 -1.23
C ALA A 111 -3.87 25.59 -0.86
N GLU A 112 -2.74 26.31 -0.86
CA GLU A 112 -2.68 27.77 -0.67
C GLU A 112 -3.36 28.53 -1.81
N ALA A 113 -3.31 28.01 -3.03
CA ALA A 113 -4.01 28.56 -4.20
C ALA A 113 -5.52 28.31 -4.19
N GLY A 114 -6.04 27.56 -3.21
CA GLY A 114 -7.48 27.25 -3.09
C GLY A 114 -7.88 25.89 -3.65
N GLU A 115 -6.95 25.10 -4.18
CA GLU A 115 -7.22 23.86 -4.93
C GLU A 115 -7.48 22.62 -4.05
N ARG A 116 -8.15 22.80 -2.91
CA ARG A 116 -8.40 21.69 -1.97
C ARG A 116 -9.29 20.59 -2.56
N GLU A 117 -10.26 20.97 -3.40
CA GLU A 117 -11.15 20.02 -4.07
C GLU A 117 -10.40 19.20 -5.13
N ALA A 118 -9.52 19.84 -5.90
CA ALA A 118 -8.68 19.15 -6.87
C ALA A 118 -7.72 18.17 -6.18
N LEU A 119 -7.11 18.56 -5.06
CA LEU A 119 -6.28 17.65 -4.24
C LEU A 119 -7.08 16.46 -3.71
N ALA A 120 -8.34 16.68 -3.29
CA ALA A 120 -9.20 15.59 -2.85
C ALA A 120 -9.57 14.64 -4.01
N LEU A 121 -9.72 15.15 -5.23
CA LEU A 121 -9.91 14.34 -6.43
C LEU A 121 -8.66 13.52 -6.76
N VAL A 122 -7.46 14.11 -6.70
CA VAL A 122 -6.19 13.39 -6.88
C VAL A 122 -6.07 12.27 -5.87
N ALA A 123 -6.28 12.56 -4.58
CA ALA A 123 -6.25 11.55 -3.52
C ALA A 123 -7.25 10.42 -3.77
N PHE A 124 -8.48 10.75 -4.20
CA PHE A 124 -9.47 9.74 -4.56
C PHE A 124 -9.00 8.83 -5.71
N VAL A 125 -8.42 9.39 -6.78
CA VAL A 125 -7.88 8.59 -7.90
C VAL A 125 -6.70 7.73 -7.42
N GLU A 126 -5.81 8.27 -6.60
CA GLU A 126 -4.67 7.55 -6.02
C GLU A 126 -5.10 6.41 -5.08
N ASP A 127 -6.16 6.58 -4.29
CA ASP A 127 -6.64 5.56 -3.34
C ASP A 127 -7.55 4.51 -4.01
N ALA A 128 -8.22 4.85 -5.11
CA ALA A 128 -9.19 3.99 -5.77
C ALA A 128 -8.56 2.76 -6.43
N GLU A 129 -8.51 1.64 -5.73
CA GLU A 129 -7.96 0.39 -6.30
C GLU A 129 -8.91 -0.25 -7.31
N VAL A 130 -8.41 -0.48 -8.53
CA VAL A 130 -9.15 -1.17 -9.60
C VAL A 130 -8.30 -2.31 -10.15
N TRP A 131 -8.73 -3.54 -9.92
CA TRP A 131 -8.13 -4.72 -10.51
C TRP A 131 -8.55 -4.83 -11.99
N PRO A 132 -7.62 -4.99 -12.94
CA PRO A 132 -7.93 -5.04 -14.35
C PRO A 132 -8.46 -6.43 -14.73
N ASP A 133 -9.77 -6.65 -14.61
CA ASP A 133 -10.40 -7.91 -15.00
C ASP A 133 -11.78 -7.67 -15.66
N GLY A 134 -12.01 -8.34 -16.79
CA GLY A 134 -13.21 -8.19 -17.61
C GLY A 134 -13.59 -6.72 -17.83
N ASN A 135 -14.70 -6.30 -17.21
CA ASN A 135 -15.29 -4.97 -17.42
C ASN A 135 -14.56 -3.82 -16.71
N THR A 136 -13.56 -4.08 -15.86
CA THR A 136 -12.80 -3.02 -15.15
C THR A 136 -11.44 -2.69 -15.79
N VAL A 137 -11.05 -3.38 -16.88
CA VAL A 137 -9.77 -3.15 -17.57
C VAL A 137 -9.62 -1.69 -18.02
N ALA A 138 -10.59 -1.17 -18.78
CA ALA A 138 -10.56 0.22 -19.26
C ALA A 138 -10.51 1.23 -18.10
N LEU A 139 -11.24 0.97 -17.01
CA LEU A 139 -11.26 1.83 -15.83
C LEU A 139 -9.88 1.86 -15.14
N ALA A 140 -9.20 0.71 -15.05
CA ALA A 140 -7.86 0.60 -14.47
C ALA A 140 -6.79 1.28 -15.34
N GLU A 141 -6.89 1.17 -16.67
CA GLU A 141 -5.99 1.86 -17.61
C GLU A 141 -6.14 3.37 -17.56
N GLN A 142 -7.39 3.86 -17.58
CA GLN A 142 -7.69 5.28 -17.43
C GLN A 142 -7.15 5.83 -16.11
N ARG A 143 -7.33 5.10 -15.00
CA ARG A 143 -6.76 5.47 -13.70
C ARG A 143 -5.25 5.64 -13.76
N ARG A 144 -4.54 4.69 -14.38
CA ARG A 144 -3.07 4.75 -14.49
C ARG A 144 -2.64 6.01 -15.26
N SER A 145 -3.29 6.30 -16.39
CA SER A 145 -3.05 7.51 -17.17
C SER A 145 -3.34 8.79 -16.37
N LEU A 146 -4.41 8.80 -15.57
CA LEU A 146 -4.76 9.94 -14.72
C LEU A 146 -3.72 10.18 -13.62
N ILE A 147 -3.20 9.13 -12.97
CA ILE A 147 -2.15 9.26 -11.94
C ILE A 147 -0.88 9.91 -12.49
N GLU A 148 -0.53 9.63 -13.75
CA GLU A 148 0.64 10.23 -14.40
C GLU A 148 0.46 11.72 -14.73
N ARG A 149 -0.78 12.15 -14.96
CA ARG A 149 -1.12 13.53 -15.37
C ARG A 149 -1.54 14.42 -14.21
N LEU A 150 -2.26 13.88 -13.22
CA LEU A 150 -2.72 14.58 -12.03
C LEU A 150 -1.64 14.66 -10.95
N THR A 151 -0.51 15.27 -11.33
CA THR A 151 0.57 15.56 -10.38
C THR A 151 0.58 17.04 -10.01
N PRO A 152 0.88 17.39 -8.74
CA PRO A 152 1.03 18.79 -8.33
C PRO A 152 2.05 19.56 -9.19
N LEU A 153 3.03 18.89 -9.79
CA LEU A 153 3.96 19.52 -10.73
C LEU A 153 3.25 19.96 -12.03
N ARG A 154 2.37 19.12 -12.59
CA ARG A 154 1.61 19.44 -13.81
C ARG A 154 0.67 20.62 -13.61
N TYR A 155 0.06 20.75 -12.42
CA TYR A 155 -0.72 21.94 -12.07
C TYR A 155 0.05 23.25 -12.30
N PHE A 156 1.32 23.32 -11.89
CA PHE A 156 2.15 24.51 -12.09
C PHE A 156 2.84 24.57 -13.45
N ALA A 157 3.09 23.42 -14.08
CA ALA A 157 3.85 23.32 -15.32
C ALA A 157 3.01 23.49 -16.59
N ASP A 158 1.77 23.02 -16.54
CA ASP A 158 0.88 22.88 -17.68
C ASP A 158 -0.58 22.97 -17.18
N PRO A 159 -1.06 24.18 -16.84
CA PRO A 159 -2.41 24.36 -16.29
C PRO A 159 -3.52 23.87 -17.23
N GLY A 160 -3.33 24.03 -18.55
CA GLY A 160 -4.31 23.54 -19.54
C GLY A 160 -4.42 22.02 -19.53
N GLY A 161 -3.29 21.30 -19.57
CA GLY A 161 -3.30 19.84 -19.47
C GLY A 161 -3.77 19.33 -18.10
N TRP A 162 -3.58 20.12 -17.03
CA TRP A 162 -4.13 19.83 -15.71
C TRP A 162 -5.66 19.91 -15.70
N ASP A 163 -6.23 20.99 -16.23
CA ASP A 163 -7.69 21.20 -16.27
C ASP A 163 -8.39 20.09 -17.07
N GLU A 164 -7.81 19.69 -18.21
CA GLU A 164 -8.27 18.56 -19.01
C GLU A 164 -8.24 17.26 -18.20
N ALA A 165 -7.12 16.96 -17.53
CA ALA A 165 -6.99 15.77 -16.69
C ALA A 165 -7.97 15.77 -15.49
N CYS A 166 -8.26 16.94 -14.92
CA CYS A 166 -9.24 17.10 -13.85
C CYS A 166 -10.66 16.80 -14.34
N ALA A 167 -11.05 17.30 -15.52
CA ALA A 167 -12.35 16.99 -16.13
C ALA A 167 -12.49 15.48 -16.39
N GLU A 168 -11.48 14.86 -16.99
CA GLU A 168 -11.46 13.40 -17.20
C GLU A 168 -11.55 12.61 -15.88
N ALA A 169 -10.91 13.07 -14.80
CA ALA A 169 -10.98 12.40 -13.51
C ALA A 169 -12.36 12.51 -12.84
N LEU A 170 -13.10 13.60 -13.07
CA LEU A 170 -14.49 13.71 -12.61
C LEU A 170 -15.41 12.72 -13.34
N GLU A 171 -15.25 12.58 -14.66
CA GLU A 171 -15.97 11.57 -15.45
C GLU A 171 -15.59 10.15 -15.00
N TRP A 172 -14.30 9.90 -14.83
CA TRP A 172 -13.77 8.63 -14.33
C TRP A 172 -14.33 8.28 -12.95
N ARG A 173 -14.45 9.25 -12.04
CA ARG A 173 -15.08 9.06 -10.72
C ARG A 173 -16.54 8.63 -10.83
N GLY A 174 -17.30 9.20 -11.77
CA GLY A 174 -18.68 8.79 -12.05
C GLY A 174 -18.76 7.35 -12.57
N ALA A 175 -17.86 6.98 -13.49
CA ALA A 175 -17.74 5.62 -14.01
C ALA A 175 -17.34 4.63 -12.90
N TYR A 176 -16.39 4.99 -12.04
CA TYR A 176 -15.97 4.21 -10.88
C TYR A 176 -17.13 3.94 -9.92
N GLN A 177 -17.92 4.95 -9.57
CA GLN A 177 -19.07 4.77 -8.68
C GLN A 177 -20.12 3.81 -9.28
N THR A 178 -20.39 3.95 -10.58
CA THR A 178 -21.29 3.03 -11.29
C THR A 178 -20.74 1.59 -11.28
N ALA A 179 -19.45 1.44 -11.55
CA ALA A 179 -18.75 0.14 -11.50
C ALA A 179 -18.77 -0.46 -10.08
N TYR A 180 -18.60 0.35 -9.04
CA TYR A 180 -18.69 -0.06 -7.64
C TYR A 180 -20.06 -0.66 -7.33
N PHE A 181 -21.16 0.03 -7.65
CA PHE A 181 -22.50 -0.48 -7.40
C PHE A 181 -22.80 -1.76 -8.19
N ALA A 182 -22.29 -1.87 -9.41
CA ALA A 182 -22.44 -3.08 -10.22
C ALA A 182 -21.62 -4.26 -9.67
N HIS A 183 -20.37 -4.01 -9.27
CA HIS A 183 -19.48 -4.98 -8.66
C HIS A 183 -20.04 -5.51 -7.34
N PHE A 184 -20.47 -4.61 -6.44
CA PHE A 184 -21.05 -4.99 -5.16
C PHE A 184 -22.29 -5.86 -5.32
N ARG A 185 -23.23 -5.46 -6.20
CA ARG A 185 -24.44 -6.26 -6.48
C ARG A 185 -24.12 -7.65 -7.04
N ARG A 186 -23.00 -7.81 -7.74
CA ARG A 186 -22.54 -9.10 -8.25
C ARG A 186 -21.95 -9.95 -7.12
N VAL A 187 -21.07 -9.37 -6.30
CA VAL A 187 -20.43 -10.06 -5.17
C VAL A 187 -21.47 -10.48 -4.13
N ALA A 188 -22.44 -9.63 -3.79
CA ALA A 188 -23.51 -9.95 -2.85
C ALA A 188 -24.40 -11.10 -3.34
N ARG A 189 -24.77 -11.11 -4.63
CA ARG A 189 -25.49 -12.24 -5.23
C ARG A 189 -24.66 -13.52 -5.18
N GLN A 190 -23.40 -13.43 -5.59
CA GLN A 190 -22.48 -14.56 -5.53
C GLN A 190 -22.30 -15.09 -4.10
N ALA A 191 -22.33 -14.22 -3.08
CA ALA A 191 -22.28 -14.62 -1.67
C ALA A 191 -23.49 -15.47 -1.30
N THR A 192 -24.71 -15.03 -1.63
CA THR A 192 -25.93 -15.79 -1.39
C THR A 192 -25.92 -17.14 -2.12
N ASP A 193 -25.54 -17.15 -3.39
CA ASP A 193 -25.48 -18.39 -4.19
C ASP A 193 -24.44 -19.35 -3.60
N THR A 194 -23.24 -18.84 -3.29
CA THR A 194 -22.15 -19.65 -2.72
C THR A 194 -22.51 -20.20 -1.35
N LEU A 195 -23.12 -19.43 -0.46
CA LEU A 195 -23.55 -19.92 0.86
C LEU A 195 -24.62 -21.02 0.72
N SER A 196 -25.54 -20.87 -0.24
CA SER A 196 -26.55 -21.89 -0.55
C SER A 196 -25.91 -23.17 -1.06
N ASP A 197 -24.95 -23.08 -1.97
CA ASP A 197 -24.21 -24.22 -2.51
C ASP A 197 -23.36 -24.94 -1.45
N LEU A 198 -22.89 -24.22 -0.43
CA LEU A 198 -22.06 -24.77 0.65
C LEU A 198 -22.87 -25.49 1.74
N LEU A 199 -24.20 -25.35 1.77
CA LEU A 199 -25.06 -25.95 2.80
C LEU A 199 -24.78 -27.45 3.04
N PRO A 200 -24.63 -28.31 2.01
CA PRO A 200 -24.33 -29.73 2.24
C PRO A 200 -23.01 -29.94 2.98
N ALA A 201 -21.96 -29.18 2.65
CA ALA A 201 -20.66 -29.28 3.30
C ALA A 201 -20.69 -28.71 4.73
N ILE A 202 -21.46 -27.64 4.96
CA ILE A 202 -21.69 -27.07 6.29
C ILE A 202 -22.38 -28.11 7.18
N THR A 203 -23.46 -28.75 6.72
CA THR A 203 -24.13 -29.82 7.48
C THR A 203 -23.21 -31.02 7.70
N ALA A 204 -22.43 -31.41 6.68
CA ALA A 204 -21.47 -32.51 6.79
C ALA A 204 -20.31 -32.18 7.75
N SER A 205 -20.01 -30.90 8.00
CA SER A 205 -18.95 -30.47 8.91
C SER A 205 -19.23 -30.90 10.36
N ASP A 206 -20.48 -30.84 10.80
CA ASP A 206 -20.87 -31.29 12.14
C ASP A 206 -20.81 -32.81 12.27
N LEU A 207 -21.21 -33.53 11.21
CA LEU A 207 -21.04 -34.97 11.15
C LEU A 207 -19.54 -35.36 11.23
N LEU A 208 -18.68 -34.68 10.48
CA LEU A 208 -17.23 -34.94 10.52
C LEU A 208 -16.65 -34.69 11.91
N ARG A 209 -17.07 -33.62 12.59
CA ARG A 209 -16.65 -33.33 13.97
C ARG A 209 -17.05 -34.45 14.92
N THR A 210 -18.27 -34.98 14.79
CA THR A 210 -18.74 -36.13 15.59
C THR A 210 -17.92 -37.38 15.30
N LEU A 211 -17.73 -37.72 14.03
CA LEU A 211 -16.93 -38.89 13.62
C LEU A 211 -15.48 -38.81 14.10
N ASN A 212 -14.88 -37.62 14.08
CA ASN A 212 -13.52 -37.38 14.56
C ASN A 212 -13.38 -37.45 16.10
N ARG A 213 -14.48 -37.32 16.86
CA ARG A 213 -14.48 -37.45 18.34
C ARG A 213 -14.66 -38.89 18.80
N GLU A 214 -15.23 -39.74 17.96
CA GLU A 214 -15.41 -41.15 18.27
C GLU A 214 -14.08 -41.90 18.14
N GLY A 215 -13.48 -42.28 19.27
CA GLY A 215 -12.17 -42.96 19.31
C GLY A 215 -12.06 -44.28 18.52
N ARG A 216 -13.21 -44.88 18.16
CA ARG A 216 -13.28 -46.08 17.29
C ARG A 216 -12.92 -45.81 15.82
N ASN A 217 -12.98 -44.57 15.35
CA ASN A 217 -12.75 -44.21 13.93
C ASN A 217 -11.28 -43.86 13.62
N GLY A 218 -10.38 -44.08 14.59
CA GLY A 218 -8.95 -43.82 14.45
C GLY A 218 -8.58 -42.33 14.50
N GLN A 219 -7.49 -41.96 13.83
CA GLN A 219 -6.99 -40.58 13.85
C GLN A 219 -7.93 -39.61 13.11
N PRO A 220 -8.13 -38.39 13.65
CA PRO A 220 -9.03 -37.39 13.05
C PRO A 220 -8.54 -36.95 11.67
N VAL A 221 -9.49 -36.68 10.76
CA VAL A 221 -9.22 -36.30 9.36
C VAL A 221 -9.90 -34.97 9.04
N GLY A 222 -9.25 -34.13 8.22
CA GLY A 222 -9.87 -32.93 7.65
C GLY A 222 -10.08 -31.76 8.62
N GLN A 223 -9.38 -31.72 9.75
CA GLN A 223 -9.51 -30.63 10.75
C GLN A 223 -9.19 -29.24 10.16
N ASP A 224 -8.10 -29.13 9.40
CA ASP A 224 -7.75 -27.88 8.71
C ASP A 224 -8.82 -27.44 7.71
N ALA A 225 -9.47 -28.40 7.04
CA ALA A 225 -10.55 -28.12 6.10
C ALA A 225 -11.80 -27.60 6.81
N LEU A 226 -12.15 -28.14 7.98
CA LEU A 226 -13.24 -27.65 8.81
C LEU A 226 -13.02 -26.19 9.24
N GLU A 227 -11.80 -25.87 9.68
CA GLU A 227 -11.45 -24.53 10.13
C GLU A 227 -11.43 -23.53 8.97
N ARG A 228 -10.85 -23.90 7.82
CA ARG A 228 -10.88 -23.08 6.60
C ARG A 228 -12.29 -22.85 6.10
N LEU A 229 -13.15 -23.88 6.08
CA LEU A 229 -14.54 -23.75 5.67
C LEU A 229 -15.30 -22.79 6.59
N ARG A 230 -15.14 -22.95 7.91
CA ARG A 230 -15.80 -22.09 8.90
C ARG A 230 -15.40 -20.62 8.73
N ARG A 231 -14.10 -20.35 8.61
CA ARG A 231 -13.57 -19.00 8.42
C ARG A 231 -14.09 -18.38 7.13
N ALA A 232 -13.98 -19.10 6.01
CA ALA A 232 -14.40 -18.60 4.72
C ALA A 232 -15.92 -18.36 4.65
N VAL A 233 -16.74 -19.23 5.26
CA VAL A 233 -18.20 -19.02 5.37
C VAL A 233 -18.53 -17.79 6.21
N ALA A 234 -17.81 -17.57 7.32
CA ALA A 234 -17.99 -16.38 8.14
C ALA A 234 -17.64 -15.09 7.37
N GLU A 235 -16.48 -15.08 6.68
CA GLU A 235 -16.05 -13.95 5.85
C GLU A 235 -17.04 -13.65 4.70
N ILE A 236 -17.59 -14.68 4.04
CA ILE A 236 -18.64 -14.49 3.01
C ILE A 236 -19.93 -13.95 3.65
N GLY A 237 -20.28 -14.41 4.85
CA GLY A 237 -21.46 -13.96 5.59
C GLY A 237 -21.38 -12.51 6.08
N GLU A 238 -20.18 -11.95 6.21
CA GLU A 238 -19.97 -10.54 6.56
C GLU A 238 -20.17 -9.59 5.38
N ILE A 239 -20.32 -10.11 4.16
CA ILE A 239 -20.58 -9.28 2.97
C ILE A 239 -21.97 -8.62 3.12
N PRO A 240 -22.04 -7.27 3.14
CA PRO A 240 -23.30 -6.61 3.40
C PRO A 240 -24.31 -6.82 2.27
N ALA A 241 -25.60 -6.80 2.61
CA ALA A 241 -26.67 -6.96 1.62
C ALA A 241 -26.89 -5.69 0.76
N ALA A 242 -26.52 -4.52 1.29
CA ALA A 242 -26.66 -3.24 0.61
C ALA A 242 -25.29 -2.53 0.47
N PRO A 243 -25.02 -1.90 -0.68
CA PRO A 243 -23.78 -1.17 -0.88
C PRO A 243 -23.73 0.08 0.00
N ASP A 244 -22.54 0.43 0.48
CA ASP A 244 -22.30 1.66 1.24
C ASP A 244 -21.98 2.82 0.27
N PRO A 245 -22.87 3.82 0.11
CA PRO A 245 -22.62 4.96 -0.76
C PRO A 245 -21.44 5.83 -0.29
N GLY A 246 -21.09 5.79 0.99
CA GLY A 246 -19.92 6.44 1.55
C GLY A 246 -18.63 5.86 0.98
N ARG A 247 -18.51 4.52 0.94
CA ARG A 247 -17.33 3.83 0.38
C ARG A 247 -17.15 4.04 -1.12
N ALA A 248 -18.24 4.21 -1.87
CA ALA A 248 -18.17 4.57 -3.30
C ALA A 248 -17.47 5.92 -3.54
N ARG A 249 -17.49 6.82 -2.54
CA ARG A 249 -16.93 8.18 -2.65
C ARG A 249 -15.50 8.31 -2.15
N THR A 250 -14.96 7.31 -1.46
CA THR A 250 -13.64 7.36 -0.80
C THR A 250 -12.55 6.54 -1.50
N GLY A 251 -12.87 5.74 -2.53
CA GLY A 251 -11.87 4.96 -3.27
C GLY A 251 -11.32 3.74 -2.52
N GLY A 252 -11.57 3.60 -1.21
CA GLY A 252 -11.01 2.51 -0.38
C GLY A 252 -11.56 1.09 -0.63
N VAL A 253 -12.03 0.76 -1.82
CA VAL A 253 -12.52 -0.58 -2.18
C VAL A 253 -11.88 -1.05 -3.48
N THR A 254 -11.25 -2.21 -3.43
CA THR A 254 -10.66 -2.86 -4.61
C THR A 254 -11.76 -3.38 -5.54
N LEU A 255 -11.98 -2.71 -6.68
CA LEU A 255 -12.93 -3.15 -7.70
C LEU A 255 -12.36 -4.27 -8.57
N GLY A 256 -13.23 -5.12 -9.11
CA GLY A 256 -12.86 -6.13 -10.10
C GLY A 256 -12.24 -7.42 -9.53
N ARG A 257 -12.02 -7.49 -8.21
CA ARG A 257 -11.51 -8.71 -7.55
C ARG A 257 -12.56 -9.30 -6.63
N VAL A 258 -12.84 -10.60 -6.80
CA VAL A 258 -13.68 -11.35 -5.85
C VAL A 258 -12.82 -11.72 -4.63
N PRO A 259 -13.34 -11.60 -3.39
CA PRO A 259 -12.62 -12.04 -2.18
C PRO A 259 -12.14 -13.50 -2.28
N SER A 260 -10.95 -13.81 -1.75
CA SER A 260 -10.40 -15.18 -1.79
C SER A 260 -11.26 -16.19 -1.02
N ALA A 261 -12.00 -15.72 0.00
CA ALA A 261 -12.94 -16.51 0.78
C ALA A 261 -13.89 -17.37 -0.09
N PHE A 262 -14.31 -16.87 -1.26
CA PHE A 262 -15.17 -17.62 -2.17
C PHE A 262 -14.50 -18.90 -2.71
N ALA A 263 -13.23 -18.81 -3.12
CA ALA A 263 -12.47 -19.95 -3.61
C ALA A 263 -12.11 -20.89 -2.46
N ASP A 264 -11.66 -20.32 -1.34
CA ASP A 264 -11.29 -21.08 -0.14
C ASP A 264 -12.47 -21.89 0.41
N ALA A 265 -13.67 -21.30 0.45
CA ALA A 265 -14.87 -21.99 0.92
C ALA A 265 -15.21 -23.21 0.04
N ARG A 266 -15.14 -23.09 -1.29
CA ARG A 266 -15.44 -24.18 -2.22
C ARG A 266 -14.41 -25.31 -2.11
N LEU A 267 -13.12 -24.99 -2.03
CA LEU A 267 -12.06 -25.98 -1.85
C LEU A 267 -12.16 -26.67 -0.49
N ALA A 268 -12.40 -25.91 0.57
CA ALA A 268 -12.57 -26.46 1.91
C ALA A 268 -13.81 -27.34 2.02
N ALA A 269 -14.93 -26.96 1.39
CA ALA A 269 -16.14 -27.76 1.33
C ALA A 269 -15.92 -29.12 0.66
N ALA A 270 -15.26 -29.15 -0.50
CA ALA A 270 -14.92 -30.41 -1.17
C ALA A 270 -14.05 -31.30 -0.27
N ALA A 271 -13.06 -30.73 0.42
CA ALA A 271 -12.21 -31.46 1.34
C ALA A 271 -12.96 -31.99 2.57
N VAL A 272 -13.92 -31.24 3.13
CA VAL A 272 -14.78 -31.71 4.22
C VAL A 272 -15.63 -32.89 3.77
N LEU A 273 -16.28 -32.81 2.61
CA LEU A 273 -17.10 -33.91 2.08
C LEU A 273 -16.26 -35.17 1.83
N ALA A 274 -15.05 -35.01 1.29
CA ALA A 274 -14.11 -36.13 1.12
C ALA A 274 -13.68 -36.75 2.45
N ALA A 275 -13.40 -35.92 3.47
CA ALA A 275 -13.02 -36.40 4.81
C ALA A 275 -14.16 -37.17 5.50
N VAL A 276 -15.42 -36.73 5.31
CA VAL A 276 -16.61 -37.46 5.79
C VAL A 276 -16.69 -38.84 5.17
N GLU A 277 -16.48 -38.94 3.86
CA GLU A 277 -16.49 -40.23 3.15
C GLU A 277 -15.38 -41.18 3.65
N VAL A 278 -14.19 -40.66 3.91
CA VAL A 278 -13.09 -41.44 4.52
C VAL A 278 -13.51 -41.99 5.89
N GLN A 279 -14.10 -41.16 6.74
CA GLN A 279 -14.52 -41.61 8.08
C GLN A 279 -15.67 -42.61 8.01
N ARG A 280 -16.62 -42.43 7.09
CA ARG A 280 -17.71 -43.40 6.86
C ARG A 280 -17.16 -44.77 6.46
N ARG A 281 -16.16 -44.82 5.57
CA ARG A 281 -15.52 -46.07 5.16
C ARG A 281 -14.80 -46.75 6.32
N ARG A 282 -14.13 -45.98 7.20
CA ARG A 282 -13.48 -46.53 8.40
C ARG A 282 -14.48 -47.09 9.40
N ALA A 283 -15.61 -46.42 9.59
CA ALA A 283 -16.65 -46.87 10.52
C ALA A 283 -17.42 -48.12 10.01
N ALA A 284 -17.35 -48.42 8.71
CA ALA A 284 -18.00 -49.59 8.11
C ALA A 284 -17.10 -50.85 8.07
N VAL A 285 -15.83 -50.73 8.46
CA VAL A 285 -14.85 -51.82 8.58
C VAL A 285 -14.75 -52.24 10.05
#